data_AF-A0A2V7X3N1-F1
#
_entry.id   AF-A0A2V7X3N1-F1
#
_cell.length_a   1.000
_cell.length_b   1.000
_cell.length_c   1.000
_cell.angle_alpha   90.00
_cell.angle_beta   90.00
_cell.angle_gamma   90.00
#
_symmetry.space_group_name_H-M   'P 1'
#
loop_
_entity.id
_entity.type
_entity.pdbx_description
1 polymer ?
#
loop_
_entity_poly.entity_id
_entity_poly.type
_entity_poly.pdbx_seq_one_letter_code
_entity_poly.pdbx_strand_id
1 'polypeptide(L)'
;MVATLDEMLAETELQAIRGNKTVEVRFAWANKGAVVERLQSLRPDAGFRLAIGDDRTDEDLFQCLRGEAWTVRVGGGTSSARYSVDSPGEVIAFLESLVRAAEGARRVIEEPPRAVAR
;
A
#
# COMPACT_ATOMS: atom_id res chain seq x y z
N MET A 1 -9.88 1.95 28.92
CA MET A 1 -10.69 2.36 27.75
C MET A 1 -10.62 1.34 26.64
N VAL A 2 -9.54 1.23 25.84
CA VAL A 2 -9.48 0.20 24.77
C VAL A 2 -9.56 -1.23 25.35
N ALA A 3 -8.79 -1.56 26.39
CA ALA A 3 -8.89 -2.87 27.06
C ALA A 3 -10.29 -3.16 27.60
N THR A 4 -10.98 -2.15 28.13
CA THR A 4 -12.36 -2.25 28.60
C THR A 4 -13.32 -2.53 27.45
N LEU A 5 -13.09 -1.92 26.28
CA LEU A 5 -13.87 -2.19 25.07
C LEU A 5 -13.58 -3.59 24.52
N ASP A 6 -12.33 -4.04 24.54
CA ASP A 6 -12.00 -5.42 24.16
C ASP A 6 -12.71 -6.45 25.05
N GLU A 7 -12.75 -6.23 26.36
CA GLU A 7 -13.52 -7.07 27.30
C GLU A 7 -15.02 -7.09 26.98
N MET A 8 -15.60 -5.93 26.65
CA MET A 8 -17.02 -5.83 26.29
C MET A 8 -17.35 -6.47 24.94
N LEU A 9 -16.37 -6.57 24.04
CA LEU A 9 -16.53 -7.09 22.68
C LEU A 9 -16.07 -8.55 22.53
N ALA A 10 -15.55 -9.17 23.59
CA ALA A 10 -14.91 -10.50 23.53
C ALA A 10 -15.80 -11.62 22.96
N GLU A 11 -17.11 -11.53 23.15
CA GLU A 11 -18.11 -12.50 22.65
C GLU A 11 -18.74 -12.07 21.32
N THR A 12 -18.11 -11.14 20.60
CA THR A 12 -18.55 -10.63 19.29
C THR A 12 -17.47 -10.80 18.24
N GLU A 13 -17.82 -10.61 16.97
CA GLU A 13 -16.83 -10.57 15.89
C GLU A 13 -16.09 -9.22 15.78
N LEU A 14 -16.29 -8.30 16.74
CA LEU A 14 -15.72 -6.96 16.73
C LEU A 14 -14.48 -6.89 17.62
N GLN A 15 -13.56 -5.98 17.28
CA GLN A 15 -12.39 -5.65 18.08
C GLN A 15 -12.19 -4.14 18.19
N ALA A 16 -11.66 -3.67 19.32
CA ALA A 16 -11.29 -2.28 19.49
C ALA A 16 -9.82 -2.07 19.10
N ILE A 17 -9.56 -1.06 18.27
CA ILE A 17 -8.22 -0.75 17.80
C ILE A 17 -7.87 0.66 18.22
N ARG A 18 -6.72 0.78 18.89
CA ARG A 18 -6.14 2.08 19.21
C ARG A 18 -5.48 2.67 17.96
N GLY A 19 -6.01 3.79 17.50
CA GLY A 19 -5.38 4.64 16.48
C GLY A 19 -4.68 5.86 17.10
N ASN A 20 -4.21 6.77 16.25
CA ASN A 20 -3.61 8.03 16.69
C ASN A 20 -4.69 8.98 17.21
N LYS A 21 -4.85 9.03 18.54
CA LYS A 21 -5.90 9.79 19.24
C LYS A 21 -7.33 9.34 18.90
N THR A 22 -7.49 8.13 18.36
CA THR A 22 -8.79 7.54 18.02
C THR A 22 -8.90 6.13 18.59
N VAL A 23 -10.14 5.67 18.75
CA VAL A 23 -10.46 4.26 18.98
C VAL A 23 -11.46 3.85 17.91
N GLU A 24 -11.12 2.84 17.13
CA GLU A 24 -11.97 2.28 16.09
C GLU A 24 -12.53 0.94 16.58
N VAL A 25 -13.79 0.66 16.29
CA VAL A 25 -14.40 -0.66 16.49
C VAL A 25 -14.75 -1.21 15.11
N ARG A 26 -14.14 -2.33 14.75
CA ARG A 26 -14.35 -2.99 13.46
C ARG A 26 -14.44 -4.49 13.61
N PHE A 27 -14.94 -5.18 12.58
CA PHE A 27 -14.84 -6.64 12.53
C PHE A 27 -13.36 -7.08 12.64
N ALA A 28 -13.12 -8.14 13.40
CA ALA A 28 -11.78 -8.68 13.63
C ALA A 28 -11.07 -9.01 12.31
N TRP A 29 -11.80 -9.61 11.38
CA TRP A 29 -11.32 -9.99 10.04
C TRP A 29 -11.14 -8.80 9.07
N ALA A 30 -11.73 -7.62 9.35
CA ALA A 30 -11.74 -6.49 8.42
C ALA A 30 -10.44 -5.66 8.49
N ASN A 31 -9.34 -6.20 7.97
CA ASN A 31 -8.05 -5.48 7.86
C ASN A 31 -7.72 -5.11 6.39
N LYS A 32 -6.73 -4.24 6.19
CA LYS A 32 -6.31 -3.80 4.84
C LYS A 32 -5.72 -4.96 4.00
N GLY A 33 -5.16 -6.00 4.63
CA GLY A 33 -4.72 -7.21 3.95
C GLY A 33 -5.87 -8.00 3.30
N ALA A 34 -7.08 -7.94 3.87
CA ALA A 34 -8.24 -8.68 3.38
C ALA A 34 -8.69 -8.30 1.97
N VAL A 35 -8.30 -7.12 1.45
CA VAL A 35 -8.64 -6.71 0.08
C VAL A 35 -7.63 -7.18 -0.97
N VAL A 36 -6.47 -7.71 -0.57
CA VAL A 36 -5.38 -8.07 -1.49
C VAL A 36 -5.83 -9.12 -2.51
N GLU A 37 -6.41 -10.24 -2.05
CA GLU A 37 -6.86 -11.32 -2.94
C GLU A 37 -7.90 -10.82 -3.95
N ARG A 38 -8.84 -9.98 -3.49
CA ARG A 38 -9.85 -9.35 -4.35
C ARG A 38 -9.22 -8.44 -5.39
N LEU A 39 -8.27 -7.58 -5.00
CA LEU A 39 -7.60 -6.66 -5.94
C LEU A 39 -6.78 -7.43 -6.98
N GLN A 40 -6.08 -8.49 -6.57
CA GLN A 40 -5.32 -9.34 -7.47
C GLN A 40 -6.23 -10.08 -8.46
N SER A 41 -7.39 -10.55 -8.00
CA SER A 41 -8.38 -11.21 -8.85
C SER A 41 -9.05 -10.24 -9.83
N LEU A 42 -9.24 -8.97 -9.44
CA LEU A 42 -9.79 -7.93 -10.33
C LEU A 42 -8.80 -7.51 -11.42
N ARG A 43 -7.49 -7.55 -11.13
CA ARG A 43 -6.41 -7.16 -12.06
C ARG A 43 -5.27 -8.19 -12.06
N PRO A 44 -5.52 -9.41 -12.55
CA PRO A 44 -4.50 -10.46 -12.61
C PRO A 44 -3.38 -10.13 -13.61
N ASP A 45 -3.67 -9.27 -14.59
CA ASP A 45 -2.79 -8.80 -15.65
C ASP A 45 -1.85 -7.65 -15.22
N ALA A 46 -1.96 -7.16 -13.98
CA ALA A 46 -1.17 -6.03 -13.53
C ALA A 46 0.34 -6.37 -13.50
N GLY A 47 1.10 -5.81 -14.45
CA GLY A 47 2.55 -5.96 -14.53
C GLY A 47 3.33 -5.21 -13.43
N PHE A 48 2.66 -4.37 -12.64
CA PHE A 48 3.22 -3.65 -11.52
C PHE A 48 2.19 -3.47 -10.42
N ARG A 49 2.61 -3.70 -9.16
CA ARG A 49 1.80 -3.51 -7.96
C ARG A 49 2.59 -2.72 -6.93
N LEU A 50 1.94 -1.70 -6.36
CA LEU A 50 2.53 -0.78 -5.39
C LEU A 50 1.53 -0.59 -4.25
N ALA A 51 2.02 -0.71 -3.01
CA ALA A 51 1.29 -0.39 -1.80
C ALA A 51 2.14 0.57 -0.96
N ILE A 52 1.52 1.65 -0.49
CA ILE A 52 2.15 2.68 0.33
C ILE A 52 1.26 2.92 1.55
N GLY A 53 1.86 2.97 2.74
CA GLY A 53 1.13 3.16 4.00
C GLY A 53 2.01 3.67 5.14
N ASP A 54 1.42 4.32 6.13
CA ASP A 54 2.12 5.02 7.21
C ASP A 54 1.85 4.43 8.59
N ASP A 55 0.76 3.67 8.74
CA ASP A 55 0.27 3.23 10.04
C ASP A 55 0.42 1.72 10.27
N ARG A 56 0.12 1.30 11.50
CA ARG A 56 0.17 -0.12 11.89
C ARG A 56 -0.80 -0.99 11.10
N THR A 57 -1.92 -0.44 10.64
CA THR A 57 -2.93 -1.21 9.90
C THR A 57 -2.47 -1.56 8.49
N ASP A 58 -1.52 -0.81 7.94
CA ASP A 58 -0.87 -1.11 6.65
C ASP A 58 0.09 -2.30 6.73
N GLU A 59 0.52 -2.71 7.92
CA GLU A 59 1.42 -3.87 8.08
C GLU A 59 0.77 -5.18 7.63
N ASP A 60 -0.53 -5.37 7.89
CA ASP A 60 -1.29 -6.52 7.39
C ASP A 60 -1.28 -6.54 5.85
N LEU A 61 -1.44 -5.37 5.22
CA LEU A 61 -1.36 -5.21 3.77
C LEU A 61 0.04 -5.54 3.23
N PHE A 62 1.09 -5.06 3.89
CA PHE A 62 2.47 -5.32 3.47
C PHE A 62 2.85 -6.80 3.59
N GLN A 63 2.39 -7.47 4.63
CA GLN A 63 2.62 -8.91 4.83
C GLN A 63 1.94 -9.74 3.75
N CYS A 64 0.67 -9.45 3.44
CA CYS A 64 -0.07 -10.12 2.37
C CYS A 64 0.55 -9.90 0.99
N LEU A 65 1.17 -8.74 0.75
CA LEU A 65 1.82 -8.40 -0.52
C LEU A 65 3.30 -8.79 -0.61
N ARG A 66 3.85 -9.44 0.41
CA ARG A 66 5.26 -9.80 0.47
C ARG A 66 5.60 -10.82 -0.61
N GLY A 67 6.40 -10.39 -1.59
CA GLY A 67 6.73 -11.24 -2.75
C GLY A 67 6.23 -10.62 -4.04
N GLU A 68 5.10 -9.97 -3.97
CA GLU A 68 4.23 -9.73 -5.13
C GLU A 68 4.04 -8.26 -5.48
N ALA A 69 4.38 -7.35 -4.56
CA ALA A 69 4.30 -5.92 -4.79
C ALA A 69 5.53 -5.17 -4.25
N TRP A 70 5.66 -3.94 -4.70
CA TRP A 70 6.49 -2.93 -4.08
C TRP A 70 5.73 -2.37 -2.88
N THR A 71 6.27 -2.58 -1.68
CA THR A 71 5.65 -2.10 -0.43
C THR A 71 6.53 -1.01 0.17
N VAL A 72 5.93 0.15 0.45
CA VAL A 72 6.63 1.34 0.93
C VAL A 72 5.99 1.82 2.23
N ARG A 73 6.78 1.91 3.30
CA ARG A 73 6.38 2.59 4.53
C ARG A 73 6.63 4.08 4.43
N VAL A 74 5.71 4.88 4.97
CA VAL A 74 5.90 6.31 5.18
C VAL A 74 6.26 6.57 6.64
N GLY A 75 7.33 7.33 6.87
CA GLY A 75 7.88 7.61 8.19
C GLY A 75 8.73 6.46 8.76
N GLY A 76 9.26 6.69 9.96
CA GLY A 76 10.17 5.75 10.64
C GLY A 76 9.45 4.61 11.38
N GLY A 77 10.24 3.63 11.82
CA GLY A 77 9.82 2.51 12.68
C GLY A 77 9.84 1.14 11.98
N THR A 78 9.61 0.08 12.75
CA THR A 78 9.71 -1.31 12.27
C THR A 78 8.56 -1.67 11.35
N SER A 79 8.86 -2.16 10.15
CA SER A 79 7.88 -2.49 9.12
C SER A 79 8.21 -3.76 8.35
N SER A 80 7.17 -4.39 7.82
CA SER A 80 7.24 -5.47 6.84
C SER A 80 7.37 -4.95 5.40
N ALA A 81 7.24 -3.64 5.20
CA ALA A 81 7.48 -2.99 3.90
C ALA A 81 8.93 -3.18 3.44
N ARG A 82 9.14 -3.29 2.12
CA ARG A 82 10.47 -3.48 1.52
C ARG A 82 11.27 -2.19 1.45
N TYR A 83 10.57 -1.06 1.36
CA TYR A 83 11.16 0.26 1.23
C TYR A 83 10.51 1.22 2.22
N SER A 84 11.15 2.36 2.45
CA SER A 84 10.60 3.44 3.26
C SER A 84 10.90 4.80 2.63
N VAL A 85 10.02 5.76 2.92
CA VAL A 85 10.20 7.19 2.67
C VAL A 85 9.92 7.95 3.95
N ASP A 86 10.49 9.14 4.12
CA ASP A 86 10.46 9.82 5.42
C ASP A 86 9.14 10.58 5.66
N SER A 87 8.43 10.96 4.60
CA SER A 87 7.24 11.78 4.72
C SER A 87 6.22 11.57 3.59
N PRO A 88 4.95 11.97 3.80
CA PRO A 88 3.96 12.03 2.72
C PRO A 88 4.40 12.92 1.54
N GLY A 89 5.21 13.96 1.79
CA GLY A 89 5.75 14.80 0.73
C GLY A 89 6.67 14.03 -0.23
N GLU A 90 7.47 13.10 0.30
CA GLU A 90 8.31 12.24 -0.52
C GLU A 90 7.50 11.21 -1.31
N VAL A 91 6.36 10.74 -0.77
CA VAL A 91 5.42 9.91 -1.53
C VAL A 91 4.92 10.67 -2.77
N ILE A 92 4.53 11.93 -2.59
CA ILE A 92 4.05 12.76 -3.71
C ILE A 92 5.15 12.94 -4.75
N ALA A 93 6.37 13.31 -4.33
CA ALA A 93 7.50 13.47 -5.23
C ALA A 93 7.85 12.17 -5.98
N PHE A 94 7.76 11.01 -5.29
CA PHE A 94 7.93 9.69 -5.88
C PHE A 94 6.88 9.40 -6.94
N LEU A 95 5.59 9.59 -6.63
CA LEU A 95 4.49 9.35 -7.58
C LEU A 95 4.60 10.27 -8.81
N GLU A 96 4.96 11.53 -8.62
CA GLU A 96 5.23 12.44 -9.74
C GLU A 96 6.40 11.97 -10.61
N SER A 97 7.46 11.43 -10.01
CA SER A 97 8.59 10.88 -10.76
C SER A 97 8.17 9.68 -11.62
N LEU A 98 7.27 8.82 -11.11
CA LEU A 98 6.71 7.70 -11.86
C LEU A 98 5.87 8.18 -13.05
N VAL A 99 5.07 9.22 -12.87
CA VAL A 99 4.29 9.83 -13.97
C VAL A 99 5.22 10.38 -15.04
N ARG A 100 6.24 11.18 -14.66
CA ARG A 100 7.23 11.72 -15.61
C ARG A 100 7.97 10.61 -16.37
N ALA A 101 8.36 9.55 -15.67
CA ALA A 101 9.02 8.39 -16.29
C ALA A 101 8.09 7.66 -17.26
N ALA A 102 6.82 7.48 -16.91
CA ALA A 102 5.82 6.84 -17.76
C ALA A 102 5.55 7.65 -19.04
N GLU A 103 5.47 8.98 -18.95
CA GLU A 103 5.34 9.86 -20.11
C GLU A 103 6.57 9.77 -21.04
N GLY A 104 7.77 9.73 -20.45
CA GLY A 104 9.02 9.52 -21.18
C GLY A 104 9.03 8.17 -21.91
N ALA A 105 8.67 7.09 -21.23
CA ALA A 105 8.60 5.75 -21.81
C ALA A 105 7.58 5.66 -22.95
N ARG A 106 6.42 6.32 -22.81
CA ARG A 106 5.38 6.33 -23.85
C ARG A 106 5.84 7.02 -25.13
N ARG A 107 6.56 8.15 -25.00
CA ARG A 107 7.14 8.85 -26.16
C ARG A 107 8.15 7.99 -26.93
N VAL A 108 8.94 7.17 -26.23
CA VAL A 108 9.92 6.27 -26.87
C VAL A 108 9.24 5.14 -27.64
N ILE A 109 8.10 4.63 -27.16
CA ILE A 109 7.35 3.55 -27.83
C ILE A 109 6.57 4.08 -29.05
N GLU A 110 6.15 5.34 -29.03
CA GLU A 110 5.40 5.99 -30.12
C GLU A 110 6.30 6.62 -31.20
N GLU A 111 7.59 6.86 -30.93
CA GLU A 111 8.53 7.31 -31.97
C GLU A 111 8.93 6.14 -32.91
N PRO A 112 8.66 6.22 -34.23
CA PRO A 112 9.09 5.18 -35.15
C PRO A 112 10.63 5.10 -35.19
N PRO A 113 11.22 3.92 -35.43
CA PRO A 113 12.67 3.78 -35.50
C PRO A 113 13.22 4.77 -36.53
N ARG A 114 14.12 5.65 -36.08
CA ARG A 114 14.77 6.62 -36.97
C ARG A 114 15.39 5.86 -38.13
N ALA A 115 14.85 6.04 -39.32
CA ALA A 115 15.42 5.49 -40.54
C ALA A 115 16.86 6.02 -40.64
N VAL A 116 17.83 5.12 -40.51
CA VAL A 116 19.23 5.44 -40.76
C VAL A 116 19.35 5.67 -42.26
N ALA A 117 19.32 6.93 -42.68
CA ALA A 117 19.60 7.30 -44.06
C ALA A 117 21.03 6.85 -44.39
N ARG A 118 21.13 5.94 -45.37
CA ARG A 118 22.39 5.61 -46.05
C ARG A 118 22.57 6.53 -47.25
#